data_AF-A0A4S2AZ00-F1
#
_entry.id   AF-A0A4S2AZ00-F1
#
_cell.length_a   1.000
_cell.length_b   1.000
_cell.length_c   1.000
_cell.angle_alpha   90.00
_cell.angle_beta   90.00
_cell.angle_gamma   90.00
#
_symmetry.space_group_name_H-M   'P 1'
#
loop_
_entity.id
_entity.type
_entity.pdbx_description
1 polymer ?
#
loop_
_entity_poly.entity_id
_entity_poly.type
_entity_poly.pdbx_seq_one_letter_code
_entity_poly.pdbx_strand_id
1 'polypeptide(L)'
;MKSEEYIESIYGCLERIEDKINRLSIPQSANGKSEVNNVVSESSLLEVKQDLDTVKTAFKRVMETLVMIKADTANILKRDSTSDKFSGVLSEFKNAQLQNFELQKNLLERFTATETRNLQQVVEKVEMLSASVKGRMSKPDKVRHLFVFDLASKPTWALLMVNMFLFAAFGSALYFARQPDYDRIDNDLKYRYIKMKGKASIEQIEELEGIFELNRDNAKIRQMLQDVETYEEAVRKQATLTEQARLKEQAANELGTKAKSIKDKAIKDKPKK
;
A
#
# COMPACT_ATOMS: atom_id res chain seq x y z
N MET A 1 -48.21 12.20 -1.85
CA MET A 1 -47.35 12.54 -0.70
C MET A 1 -46.29 11.49 -0.30
N LYS A 2 -46.17 10.31 -0.94
CA LYS A 2 -45.02 9.39 -0.73
C LYS A 2 -44.17 9.16 -1.98
N SER A 3 -44.74 9.35 -3.17
CA SER A 3 -44.03 9.21 -4.44
C SER A 3 -43.09 10.39 -4.72
N GLU A 4 -43.49 11.60 -4.34
CA GLU A 4 -42.71 12.83 -4.56
C GLU A 4 -41.43 12.84 -3.70
N GLU A 5 -41.51 12.39 -2.45
CA GLU A 5 -40.36 12.27 -1.53
C GLU A 5 -39.33 11.23 -2.03
N TYR A 6 -39.79 10.16 -2.67
CA TYR A 6 -38.92 9.16 -3.30
C TYR A 6 -38.20 9.71 -4.53
N ILE A 7 -38.90 10.49 -5.34
CA ILE A 7 -38.33 11.11 -6.54
C ILE A 7 -37.28 12.14 -6.13
N GLU A 8 -37.57 12.99 -5.14
CA GLU A 8 -36.65 13.99 -4.61
C GLU A 8 -35.38 13.36 -3.98
N SER A 9 -35.53 12.23 -3.29
CA SER A 9 -34.41 11.45 -2.76
C SER A 9 -33.48 10.90 -3.84
N ILE A 10 -34.06 10.40 -4.94
CA ILE A 10 -33.29 9.85 -6.07
C ILE A 10 -32.55 10.97 -6.81
N TYR A 11 -33.22 12.10 -7.08
CA TYR A 11 -32.58 13.25 -7.73
C TYR A 11 -31.45 13.85 -6.87
N GLY A 12 -31.64 13.95 -5.55
CA GLY A 12 -30.56 14.41 -4.65
C GLY A 12 -29.37 13.43 -4.56
N CYS A 13 -29.59 12.13 -4.80
CA CYS A 13 -28.48 11.17 -4.91
C CYS A 13 -27.72 11.30 -6.23
N LEU A 14 -28.42 11.55 -7.34
CA LEU A 14 -27.82 11.81 -8.65
C LEU A 14 -26.96 13.09 -8.64
N GLU A 15 -27.46 14.17 -8.04
CA GLU A 15 -26.74 15.45 -7.93
C GLU A 15 -25.43 15.32 -7.12
N ARG A 16 -25.46 14.54 -6.03
CA ARG A 16 -24.25 14.23 -5.23
C ARG A 16 -23.22 13.37 -5.98
N ILE A 17 -23.68 12.51 -6.89
CA ILE A 17 -22.79 11.70 -7.72
C ILE A 17 -22.19 12.56 -8.83
N GLU A 18 -22.98 13.44 -9.44
CA GLU A 18 -22.53 14.38 -10.46
C GLU A 18 -21.49 15.36 -9.91
N ASP A 19 -21.70 15.93 -8.71
CA ASP A 19 -20.70 16.81 -8.07
C ASP A 19 -19.40 16.05 -7.74
N LYS A 20 -19.50 14.79 -7.32
CA LYS A 20 -18.31 13.95 -7.08
C LYS A 20 -17.56 13.62 -8.37
N ILE A 21 -18.26 13.37 -9.47
CA ILE A 21 -17.64 13.10 -10.77
C ILE A 21 -16.98 14.36 -11.33
N ASN A 22 -17.64 15.53 -11.22
CA ASN A 22 -17.05 16.80 -11.64
C ASN A 22 -15.81 17.19 -10.81
N ARG A 23 -15.80 16.86 -9.50
CA ARG A 23 -14.61 17.02 -8.64
C ARG A 23 -13.47 16.07 -8.98
N LEU A 24 -13.76 14.90 -9.55
CA LEU A 24 -12.76 13.94 -10.02
C LEU A 24 -12.27 14.22 -11.45
N SER A 25 -13.04 14.98 -12.24
CA SER A 25 -12.73 15.33 -13.63
C SER A 25 -11.78 16.54 -13.76
N ILE A 26 -11.56 17.30 -12.68
CA ILE A 26 -10.60 18.39 -12.65
C ILE A 26 -9.31 17.87 -11.99
N PRO A 27 -8.15 17.87 -12.69
CA PRO A 27 -6.88 17.50 -12.08
C PRO A 27 -6.58 18.49 -10.95
N GLN A 28 -6.52 18.01 -9.70
CA GLN A 28 -6.06 18.81 -8.58
C GLN A 28 -4.61 19.24 -8.83
N SER A 29 -4.44 20.55 -9.05
CA SER A 29 -3.16 21.23 -9.10
C SER A 29 -2.97 22.10 -7.86
N ALA A 30 -1.80 21.93 -7.22
CA ALA A 30 -1.12 22.78 -6.24
C ALA A 30 -1.69 22.81 -4.79
N ASN A 31 -0.93 22.63 -3.69
CA ASN A 31 0.52 22.71 -3.42
C ASN A 31 0.77 22.13 -1.99
N GLY A 32 1.78 21.34 -1.61
CA GLY A 32 2.94 20.77 -2.29
C GLY A 32 3.71 19.80 -1.35
N LYS A 33 4.55 18.95 -1.98
CA LYS A 33 5.51 17.96 -1.47
C LYS A 33 5.00 16.57 -1.07
N SER A 34 4.89 15.69 -2.07
CA SER A 34 5.76 14.50 -2.14
C SER A 34 5.84 14.04 -3.58
N GLU A 35 7.07 13.98 -4.11
CA GLU A 35 7.42 13.28 -5.33
C GLU A 35 6.94 11.82 -5.27
N VAL A 36 6.50 11.33 -6.43
CA VAL A 36 6.88 10.07 -7.12
C VAL A 36 5.68 9.68 -7.98
N ASN A 37 5.56 10.34 -9.14
CA ASN A 37 4.66 9.97 -10.22
C ASN A 37 5.49 9.58 -11.44
N ASN A 38 5.03 8.54 -12.15
CA ASN A 38 5.13 8.38 -13.60
C ASN A 38 6.41 7.89 -14.30
N VAL A 39 7.48 7.45 -13.62
CA VAL A 39 8.65 6.89 -14.34
C VAL A 39 8.49 5.39 -14.69
N VAL A 40 7.63 4.65 -13.98
CA VAL A 40 7.54 3.18 -14.10
C VAL A 40 6.68 2.70 -15.28
N SER A 41 5.70 3.48 -15.75
CA SER A 41 4.77 3.01 -16.80
C SER A 41 5.31 3.14 -18.23
N GLU A 42 6.27 4.04 -18.47
CA GLU A 42 6.78 4.30 -19.82
C GLU A 42 7.92 3.33 -20.20
N SER A 43 8.74 2.88 -19.24
CA SER A 43 9.82 1.92 -19.50
C SER A 43 9.29 0.51 -19.79
N SER A 44 8.24 0.07 -19.09
CA SER A 44 7.63 -1.25 -19.30
C SER A 44 6.92 -1.38 -20.65
N LEU A 45 6.35 -0.30 -21.18
CA LEU A 45 5.77 -0.29 -22.52
C LEU A 45 6.82 -0.34 -23.63
N LEU A 46 8.02 0.20 -23.36
CA LEU A 46 9.15 0.19 -24.29
C LEU A 46 9.76 -1.21 -24.43
N GLU A 47 9.87 -1.96 -23.32
CA GLU A 47 10.29 -3.38 -23.33
C GLU A 47 9.33 -4.26 -24.12
N VAL A 48 8.02 -4.14 -23.89
CA VAL A 48 7.01 -4.94 -24.61
C VAL A 48 7.05 -4.68 -26.12
N LYS A 49 7.33 -3.43 -26.52
CA LYS A 49 7.46 -3.07 -27.93
C LYS A 49 8.71 -3.70 -28.57
N GLN A 50 9.81 -3.76 -27.82
CA GLN A 50 11.06 -4.38 -28.25
C GLN A 50 10.92 -5.92 -28.40
N ASP A 51 10.21 -6.56 -27.47
CA ASP A 51 9.93 -7.99 -27.55
C ASP A 51 9.04 -8.34 -28.76
N LEU A 52 8.04 -7.50 -29.05
CA LEU A 52 7.16 -7.69 -30.20
C LEU A 52 7.92 -7.59 -31.54
N ASP A 53 8.85 -6.65 -31.68
CA ASP A 53 9.68 -6.51 -32.88
C ASP A 53 10.66 -7.70 -33.04
N THR A 54 11.15 -8.24 -31.93
CA THR A 54 12.00 -9.45 -31.92
C THR A 54 11.23 -10.67 -32.42
N VAL A 55 10.00 -10.87 -31.94
CA VAL A 55 9.11 -11.96 -32.39
C VAL A 55 8.74 -11.82 -33.87
N LYS A 56 8.43 -10.60 -34.32
CA LYS A 56 8.13 -10.32 -35.74
C LYS A 56 9.31 -10.66 -36.65
N THR A 57 10.53 -10.38 -36.21
CA THR A 57 11.75 -10.72 -36.95
C THR A 57 11.99 -12.22 -37.01
N ALA A 58 11.74 -12.94 -35.92
CA ALA A 58 11.84 -14.40 -35.89
C ALA A 58 10.83 -15.06 -36.84
N PHE A 59 9.58 -14.59 -36.87
CA PHE A 59 8.55 -15.11 -37.77
C PHE A 59 8.90 -14.89 -39.25
N LYS A 60 9.45 -13.70 -39.59
CA LYS A 60 9.92 -13.41 -40.96
C LYS A 60 11.02 -14.38 -41.40
N ARG A 61 11.97 -14.69 -40.52
CA ARG A 61 13.06 -15.64 -40.82
C ARG A 61 12.53 -17.06 -41.04
N VAL A 62 11.54 -17.50 -40.28
CA VAL A 62 10.89 -18.81 -40.48
C VAL A 62 10.17 -18.88 -41.83
N MET A 63 9.44 -17.83 -42.21
CA MET A 63 8.76 -17.78 -43.50
C MET A 63 9.74 -17.79 -44.68
N GLU A 64 10.87 -17.09 -44.56
CA GLU A 64 11.94 -17.11 -45.57
C GLU A 64 12.55 -18.52 -45.71
N THR A 65 12.80 -19.23 -44.62
CA THR A 65 13.31 -20.62 -44.68
C THR A 65 12.32 -21.59 -45.32
N LEU A 66 11.02 -21.43 -45.07
CA LEU A 66 9.98 -22.28 -45.66
C LEU A 66 9.91 -22.07 -47.19
N VAL A 67 10.07 -20.83 -47.65
CA VAL A 67 10.11 -20.50 -49.08
C VAL A 67 11.34 -21.10 -49.75
N MET A 68 12.51 -21.07 -49.10
CA MET A 68 13.73 -21.69 -49.64
C MET A 68 13.62 -23.21 -49.75
N ILE A 69 13.08 -23.89 -48.72
CA ILE A 69 12.85 -25.34 -48.75
C ILE A 69 11.89 -25.73 -49.89
N LYS A 70 10.85 -24.92 -50.11
CA LYS A 70 9.90 -25.14 -51.20
C LYS A 70 10.55 -24.97 -52.58
N ALA A 71 11.46 -24.00 -52.73
CA ALA A 71 12.21 -23.78 -53.97
C ALA A 71 13.19 -24.93 -54.27
N ASP A 72 13.91 -25.43 -53.26
CA ASP A 72 14.81 -26.59 -53.41
C ASP A 72 14.05 -27.87 -53.76
N THR A 73 12.88 -28.09 -53.14
CA THR A 73 12.01 -29.23 -53.47
C THR A 73 11.52 -29.17 -54.93
N ALA A 74 11.22 -27.97 -55.44
CA ALA A 74 10.82 -27.78 -56.84
C ALA A 74 11.99 -27.97 -57.83
N ASN A 75 13.23 -27.69 -57.43
CA ASN A 75 14.42 -27.93 -58.24
C ASN A 75 14.81 -29.41 -58.30
N ILE A 76 14.58 -30.17 -57.23
CA ILE A 76 14.78 -31.63 -57.22
C ILE A 76 13.80 -32.32 -58.19
N LEU A 77 12.58 -31.81 -58.31
CA LEU A 77 11.55 -32.35 -59.21
C LEU A 77 11.87 -32.16 -60.71
N LYS A 78 12.79 -31.25 -61.06
CA LYS A 78 13.18 -30.97 -62.46
C LYS A 78 14.33 -31.85 -62.97
N ARG A 79 15.00 -32.64 -62.12
CA ARG A 79 16.12 -33.48 -62.54
C ARG A 79 15.61 -34.87 -62.95
N ASP A 80 15.71 -35.10 -64.24
CA ASP A 80 15.14 -36.17 -65.06
C ASP A 80 15.45 -37.62 -64.60
N SER A 81 14.59 -38.56 -65.06
CA SER A 81 14.72 -40.04 -65.07
C SER A 81 13.88 -40.84 -64.07
N THR A 82 12.66 -41.25 -64.49
CA THR A 82 12.03 -42.61 -64.37
C THR A 82 10.52 -42.57 -64.68
N SER A 83 10.17 -42.27 -65.94
CA SER A 83 8.82 -41.80 -66.33
C SER A 83 7.66 -42.81 -66.27
N ASP A 84 7.87 -44.14 -66.25
CA ASP A 84 6.73 -45.09 -66.27
C ASP A 84 6.38 -45.70 -64.90
N LYS A 85 7.37 -45.86 -64.02
CA LYS A 85 7.10 -46.31 -62.64
C LYS A 85 6.63 -45.15 -61.77
N PHE A 86 7.11 -43.95 -62.05
CA PHE A 86 6.70 -42.74 -61.34
C PHE A 86 5.27 -42.35 -61.68
N SER A 87 4.79 -42.55 -62.91
CA SER A 87 3.39 -42.26 -63.28
C SER A 87 2.41 -43.19 -62.54
N GLY A 88 2.74 -44.48 -62.43
CA GLY A 88 1.98 -45.47 -61.64
C GLY A 88 1.92 -45.10 -60.15
N VAL A 89 3.09 -44.86 -59.53
CA VAL A 89 3.16 -44.46 -58.12
C VAL A 89 2.49 -43.10 -57.88
N LEU A 90 2.57 -42.16 -58.84
CA LEU A 90 1.90 -40.87 -58.74
C LEU A 90 0.38 -41.00 -58.85
N SER A 91 -0.12 -41.95 -59.66
CA SER A 91 -1.55 -42.25 -59.77
C SER A 91 -2.10 -42.89 -58.50
N GLU A 92 -1.37 -43.83 -57.91
CA GLU A 92 -1.69 -44.44 -56.61
C GLU A 92 -1.61 -43.40 -55.49
N PHE A 93 -0.59 -42.55 -55.50
CA PHE A 93 -0.44 -41.46 -54.54
C PHE A 93 -1.57 -40.43 -54.68
N LYS A 94 -1.97 -40.07 -55.91
CA LYS A 94 -3.08 -39.15 -56.16
C LYS A 94 -4.41 -39.73 -55.70
N ASN A 95 -4.63 -41.04 -55.93
CA ASN A 95 -5.83 -41.73 -55.46
C ASN A 95 -5.84 -41.84 -53.92
N ALA A 96 -4.72 -42.21 -53.31
CA ALA A 96 -4.56 -42.24 -51.85
C ALA A 96 -4.73 -40.85 -51.22
N GLN A 97 -4.26 -39.79 -51.88
CA GLN A 97 -4.50 -38.40 -51.44
C GLN A 97 -5.97 -38.01 -51.55
N LEU A 98 -6.65 -38.38 -52.63
CA LEU A 98 -8.08 -38.13 -52.79
C LEU A 98 -8.90 -38.84 -51.71
N GLN A 99 -8.58 -40.10 -51.42
CA GLN A 99 -9.22 -40.87 -50.36
C GLN A 99 -8.94 -40.30 -48.97
N ASN A 100 -7.72 -39.84 -48.70
CA ASN A 100 -7.39 -39.15 -47.45
C ASN A 100 -8.17 -37.83 -47.32
N PHE A 101 -8.35 -37.09 -48.42
CA PHE A 101 -9.16 -35.88 -48.43
C PHE A 101 -10.64 -36.17 -48.16
N GLU A 102 -11.20 -37.21 -48.78
CA GLU A 102 -12.58 -37.67 -48.55
C GLU A 102 -12.78 -38.12 -47.09
N LEU A 103 -11.80 -38.85 -46.54
CA LEU A 103 -11.81 -39.30 -45.14
C LEU A 103 -11.73 -38.12 -44.17
N GLN A 104 -10.85 -37.14 -44.43
CA GLN A 104 -10.76 -35.94 -43.62
C GLN A 104 -12.04 -35.10 -43.68
N LYS A 105 -12.65 -34.98 -44.86
CA LYS A 105 -13.94 -34.31 -45.02
C LYS A 105 -15.03 -35.03 -44.22
N ASN A 106 -15.11 -36.35 -44.29
CA ASN A 106 -16.09 -37.11 -43.52
C ASN A 106 -15.87 -36.99 -42.01
N LEU A 107 -14.61 -37.00 -41.55
CA LEU A 107 -14.27 -36.76 -40.14
C LEU A 107 -14.65 -35.35 -39.70
N LEU A 108 -14.40 -34.34 -40.53
CA LEU A 108 -14.77 -32.96 -40.23
C LEU A 108 -16.29 -32.77 -40.18
N GLU A 109 -17.03 -33.39 -41.10
CA GLU A 109 -18.50 -33.38 -41.08
C GLU A 109 -19.04 -34.09 -39.82
N ARG A 110 -18.44 -35.21 -39.41
CA ARG A 110 -18.82 -35.88 -38.16
C ARG A 110 -18.46 -35.05 -36.93
N PHE A 111 -17.31 -34.40 -36.93
CA PHE A 111 -16.86 -33.57 -35.83
C PHE A 111 -17.76 -32.33 -35.68
N THR A 112 -18.01 -31.61 -36.78
CA THR A 112 -18.92 -30.45 -36.78
C THR A 112 -20.36 -30.84 -36.42
N ALA A 113 -20.87 -31.98 -36.88
CA ALA A 113 -22.18 -32.50 -36.49
C ALA A 113 -22.23 -32.97 -35.02
N THR A 114 -21.11 -33.35 -34.42
CA THR A 114 -21.03 -33.74 -33.00
C THR A 114 -20.87 -32.51 -32.12
N GLU A 115 -20.04 -31.56 -32.52
CA GLU A 115 -19.84 -30.28 -31.85
C GLU A 115 -21.12 -29.46 -31.84
N THR A 116 -21.85 -29.37 -32.96
CA THR A 116 -23.16 -28.70 -33.01
C THR A 116 -24.19 -29.37 -32.11
N ARG A 117 -24.23 -30.70 -32.04
CA ARG A 117 -25.10 -31.43 -31.09
C ARG A 117 -24.73 -31.15 -29.64
N ASN A 118 -23.44 -31.14 -29.32
CA ASN A 118 -22.95 -30.83 -27.98
C ASN A 118 -23.25 -29.37 -27.60
N LEU A 119 -23.05 -28.43 -28.52
CA LEU A 119 -23.40 -27.02 -28.33
C LEU A 119 -24.89 -26.84 -28.17
N GLN A 120 -25.72 -27.51 -28.95
CA GLN A 120 -27.17 -27.46 -28.81
C GLN A 120 -27.63 -28.04 -27.46
N GLN A 121 -27.01 -29.14 -27.01
CA GLN A 121 -27.27 -29.70 -25.68
C GLN A 121 -26.80 -28.77 -24.56
N VAL A 122 -25.69 -28.04 -24.74
CA VAL A 122 -25.20 -27.03 -23.80
C VAL A 122 -26.15 -25.83 -23.79
N VAL A 123 -26.60 -25.35 -24.94
CA VAL A 123 -27.57 -24.25 -25.06
C VAL A 123 -28.89 -24.64 -24.40
N GLU A 124 -29.41 -25.84 -24.66
CA GLU A 124 -30.64 -26.34 -24.04
C GLU A 124 -30.50 -26.47 -22.51
N LYS A 125 -29.35 -26.97 -22.03
CA LYS A 125 -29.05 -27.01 -20.59
C LYS A 125 -28.93 -25.61 -19.99
N VAL A 126 -28.31 -24.65 -20.70
CA VAL A 126 -28.20 -23.25 -20.27
C VAL A 126 -29.56 -22.56 -20.29
N GLU A 127 -30.42 -22.86 -21.25
CA GLU A 127 -31.80 -22.37 -21.30
C GLU A 127 -32.63 -22.97 -20.17
N MET A 128 -32.53 -24.27 -19.90
CA MET A 128 -33.19 -24.92 -18.77
C MET A 128 -32.70 -24.37 -17.43
N LEU A 129 -31.39 -24.16 -17.29
CA LEU A 129 -30.80 -23.52 -16.11
C LEU A 129 -31.25 -22.06 -15.99
N SER A 130 -31.31 -21.30 -17.08
CA SER A 130 -31.74 -19.91 -17.05
C SER A 130 -33.24 -19.79 -16.76
N ALA A 131 -34.09 -20.71 -17.25
CA ALA A 131 -35.50 -20.80 -16.90
C ALA A 131 -35.69 -21.18 -15.43
N SER A 132 -34.92 -22.14 -14.92
CA SER A 132 -34.89 -22.53 -13.50
C SER A 132 -34.40 -21.38 -12.60
N VAL A 133 -33.33 -20.68 -13.01
CA VAL A 133 -32.80 -19.49 -12.33
C VAL A 133 -33.82 -18.35 -12.35
N LYS A 134 -34.48 -18.08 -13.48
CA LYS A 134 -35.54 -17.07 -13.60
C LYS A 134 -36.75 -17.40 -12.72
N GLY A 135 -37.12 -18.69 -12.62
CA GLY A 135 -38.12 -19.18 -11.68
C GLY A 135 -37.74 -18.93 -10.21
N ARG A 136 -36.47 -19.14 -9.85
CA ARG A 136 -35.91 -18.79 -8.53
C ARG A 136 -35.70 -17.30 -8.31
N MET A 137 -35.61 -16.50 -9.37
CA MET A 137 -35.45 -15.04 -9.28
C MET A 137 -36.80 -14.33 -9.14
N SER A 138 -37.89 -14.92 -9.67
CA SER A 138 -39.27 -14.44 -9.45
C SER A 138 -39.73 -14.57 -7.99
N LYS A 139 -39.10 -15.43 -7.20
CA LYS A 139 -39.26 -15.52 -5.75
C LYS A 139 -37.85 -15.67 -5.16
N PRO A 140 -37.11 -14.58 -4.91
CA PRO A 140 -35.75 -14.68 -4.40
C PRO A 140 -35.83 -15.45 -3.08
N ASP A 141 -35.34 -16.68 -3.08
CA ASP A 141 -35.13 -17.42 -1.85
C ASP A 141 -34.00 -16.69 -1.13
N LYS A 142 -34.41 -15.78 -0.26
CA LYS A 142 -33.52 -14.96 0.54
C LYS A 142 -32.91 -15.94 1.54
N VAL A 143 -31.81 -16.60 1.15
CA VAL A 143 -30.94 -17.33 2.07
C VAL A 143 -30.31 -16.27 2.96
N ARG A 144 -31.11 -15.80 3.91
CA ARG A 144 -30.60 -15.05 5.03
C ARG A 144 -29.80 -16.07 5.82
N HIS A 145 -28.50 -15.88 5.92
CA HIS A 145 -27.73 -16.45 7.01
C HIS A 145 -28.23 -15.81 8.31
N LEU A 146 -29.41 -16.22 8.77
CA LEU A 146 -29.83 -15.97 10.14
C LEU A 146 -28.93 -16.87 10.98
N PHE A 147 -27.89 -16.29 11.56
CA PHE A 147 -27.28 -16.86 12.74
C PHE A 147 -28.31 -16.71 13.87
N VAL A 148 -29.21 -17.68 13.96
CA VAL A 148 -30.14 -17.79 15.09
C VAL A 148 -29.31 -18.29 16.25
N PHE A 149 -28.72 -17.37 17.00
CA PHE A 149 -28.23 -17.68 18.33
C PHE A 149 -29.45 -17.89 19.20
N ASP A 150 -29.81 -19.14 19.45
CA ASP A 150 -30.78 -19.46 20.47
C ASP A 150 -30.16 -19.14 21.84
N LEU A 151 -30.41 -17.90 22.29
CA LEU A 151 -29.96 -17.35 23.57
C LEU A 151 -30.67 -18.02 24.75
N ALA A 152 -31.60 -18.95 24.53
CA ALA A 152 -32.20 -19.76 25.60
C ALA A 152 -31.45 -21.08 25.84
N SER A 153 -30.54 -21.48 24.93
CA SER A 153 -29.83 -22.75 25.03
C SER A 153 -28.65 -22.67 26.03
N LYS A 154 -28.56 -23.66 26.93
CA LYS A 154 -27.46 -23.78 27.92
C LYS A 154 -26.05 -23.71 27.29
N PRO A 155 -25.74 -24.36 26.15
CA PRO A 155 -24.41 -24.25 25.54
C PRO A 155 -24.12 -22.87 24.93
N THR A 156 -25.14 -22.12 24.46
CA THR A 156 -24.95 -20.74 23.98
C THR A 156 -24.46 -19.83 25.09
N TRP A 157 -25.03 -19.94 26.29
CA TRP A 157 -24.58 -19.18 27.46
C TRP A 157 -23.16 -19.53 27.87
N ALA A 158 -22.79 -20.82 27.84
CA ALA A 158 -21.44 -21.25 28.13
C ALA A 158 -20.42 -20.63 27.14
N LEU A 159 -20.74 -20.62 25.84
CA LEU A 159 -19.90 -19.99 24.83
C LEU A 159 -19.77 -18.47 25.02
N LEU A 160 -20.87 -17.78 25.36
CA LEU A 160 -20.84 -16.35 25.65
C LEU A 160 -19.97 -16.03 26.87
N MET A 161 -20.07 -16.82 27.94
CA MET A 161 -19.24 -16.65 29.14
C MET A 161 -17.75 -16.85 28.82
N VAL A 162 -17.40 -17.89 28.07
CA VAL A 162 -16.00 -18.13 27.65
C VAL A 162 -15.47 -16.98 26.80
N ASN A 163 -16.26 -16.47 25.85
CA ASN A 163 -15.87 -15.31 25.05
C ASN A 163 -15.72 -14.06 25.92
N MET A 164 -16.62 -13.83 26.88
CA MET A 164 -16.53 -12.70 27.81
C MET A 164 -15.24 -12.76 28.65
N PHE A 165 -14.88 -13.94 29.16
CA PHE A 165 -13.62 -14.14 29.87
C PHE A 165 -12.41 -13.93 28.97
N LEU A 166 -12.47 -14.37 27.71
CA LEU A 166 -11.39 -14.18 26.74
C LEU A 166 -11.19 -12.70 26.41
N PHE A 167 -12.27 -11.96 26.16
CA PHE A 167 -12.22 -10.51 25.93
C PHE A 167 -11.79 -9.75 27.18
N ALA A 168 -12.21 -10.17 28.37
CA ALA A 168 -11.76 -9.58 29.62
C ALA A 168 -10.26 -9.81 29.84
N ALA A 169 -9.78 -11.04 29.67
CA ALA A 169 -8.35 -11.37 29.79
C ALA A 169 -7.51 -10.63 28.74
N PHE A 170 -7.98 -10.56 27.49
CA PHE A 170 -7.32 -9.80 26.44
C PHE A 170 -7.33 -8.29 26.74
N GLY A 171 -8.45 -7.76 27.23
CA GLY A 171 -8.56 -6.38 27.69
C GLY A 171 -7.61 -6.08 28.85
N SER A 172 -7.50 -6.97 29.84
CA SER A 172 -6.55 -6.85 30.95
C SER A 172 -5.10 -6.94 30.48
N ALA A 173 -4.78 -7.84 29.55
CA ALA A 173 -3.44 -7.95 28.97
C ALA A 173 -3.05 -6.68 28.20
N LEU A 174 -3.98 -6.12 27.40
CA LEU A 174 -3.78 -4.85 26.72
C LEU A 174 -3.69 -3.67 27.70
N TYR A 175 -4.47 -3.68 28.78
CA TYR A 175 -4.42 -2.67 29.82
C TYR A 175 -3.05 -2.68 30.51
N PHE A 176 -2.52 -3.86 30.86
CA PHE A 176 -1.20 -4.01 31.46
C PHE A 176 -0.07 -3.66 30.47
N ALA A 177 -0.19 -4.06 29.20
CA ALA A 177 0.77 -3.69 28.16
C ALA A 177 0.78 -2.19 27.85
N ARG A 178 -0.33 -1.49 28.15
CA ARG A 178 -0.48 -0.05 27.96
C ARG A 178 -0.33 0.74 29.26
N GLN A 179 -0.08 0.09 30.39
CA GLN A 179 0.29 0.80 31.61
C GLN A 179 1.60 1.54 31.31
N PRO A 180 1.63 2.87 31.52
CA PRO A 180 2.88 3.60 31.50
C PRO A 180 3.85 2.91 32.46
N ASP A 181 5.11 2.84 32.07
CA ASP A 181 6.20 2.35 32.90
C ASP A 181 6.40 3.37 34.04
N TYR A 182 5.52 3.33 35.03
CA TYR A 182 5.46 4.30 36.13
C TYR A 182 6.79 4.32 36.87
N ASP A 183 7.45 3.17 36.98
CA ASP A 183 8.79 3.04 37.55
C ASP A 183 9.80 3.92 36.82
N ARG A 184 9.70 4.02 35.48
CA ARG A 184 10.59 4.85 34.68
C ARG A 184 10.33 6.34 34.87
N ILE A 185 9.05 6.72 34.94
CA ILE A 185 8.64 8.12 35.15
C ILE A 185 9.02 8.57 36.57
N ASP A 186 8.76 7.72 37.56
CA ASP A 186 9.05 7.98 38.96
C ASP A 186 10.57 8.04 39.18
N ASN A 187 11.37 7.15 38.57
CA ASN A 187 12.85 7.25 38.65
C ASN A 187 13.42 8.51 38.01
N ASP A 188 12.87 8.93 36.87
CA ASP A 188 13.30 10.15 36.19
C ASP A 188 13.00 11.39 37.06
N LEU A 189 11.82 11.46 37.69
CA LEU A 189 11.51 12.52 38.63
C LEU A 189 12.41 12.49 39.88
N LYS A 190 12.67 11.30 40.45
CA LYS A 190 13.63 11.13 41.57
C LYS A 190 15.00 11.69 41.21
N TYR A 191 15.52 11.36 40.02
CA TYR A 191 16.83 11.83 39.55
C TYR A 191 16.89 13.35 39.37
N ARG A 192 15.90 13.95 38.70
CA ARG A 192 15.86 15.40 38.49
C ARG A 192 15.73 16.17 39.81
N TYR A 193 14.94 15.66 40.76
CA TYR A 193 14.79 16.26 42.07
C TYR A 193 16.10 16.24 42.87
N ILE A 194 16.81 15.11 42.88
CA ILE A 194 18.13 15.01 43.51
C ILE A 194 19.12 15.98 42.86
N LYS A 195 19.11 16.07 41.52
CA LYS A 195 19.95 16.99 40.75
C LYS A 195 19.68 18.46 41.11
N MET A 196 18.41 18.83 41.31
CA MET A 196 18.01 20.16 41.78
C MET A 196 18.52 20.45 43.19
N LYS A 197 18.37 19.51 44.13
CA LYS A 197 18.76 19.71 45.54
C LYS A 197 20.29 19.75 45.72
N GLY A 198 21.06 19.22 44.78
CA GLY A 198 22.52 19.33 44.73
C GLY A 198 23.27 18.55 45.81
N LYS A 199 22.55 17.88 46.72
CA LYS A 199 23.06 16.96 47.74
C LYS A 199 22.09 15.80 47.86
N ALA A 200 22.62 14.58 47.88
CA ALA A 200 21.86 13.36 48.11
C ALA A 200 22.25 12.83 49.50
N SER A 201 21.62 13.36 50.55
CA SER A 201 21.75 12.74 51.87
C SER A 201 21.05 11.39 51.87
N ILE A 202 21.57 10.40 52.60
CA ILE A 202 20.96 9.07 52.73
C ILE A 202 19.52 9.20 53.26
N GLU A 203 19.31 10.06 54.26
CA GLU A 203 17.97 10.34 54.82
C GLU A 203 17.00 10.94 53.78
N GLN A 204 17.50 11.77 52.86
CA GLN A 204 16.66 12.39 51.82
C GLN A 204 16.31 11.38 50.71
N ILE A 205 17.21 10.43 50.42
CA ILE A 205 16.93 9.34 49.50
C ILE A 205 15.88 8.41 50.11
N GLU A 206 16.01 8.07 51.39
CA GLU A 206 15.05 7.21 52.11
C GLU A 206 13.66 7.84 52.20
N GLU A 207 13.57 9.14 52.53
CA GLU A 207 12.29 9.87 52.52
C GLU A 207 11.68 9.89 51.11
N LEU A 208 12.51 10.10 50.08
CA LEU A 208 12.08 10.12 48.69
C LEU A 208 11.58 8.73 48.24
N GLU A 209 12.28 7.66 48.58
CA GLU A 209 11.88 6.28 48.32
C GLU A 209 10.56 5.96 49.01
N GLY A 210 10.38 6.41 50.26
CA GLY A 210 9.12 6.30 51.00
C GLY A 210 7.93 6.99 50.33
N ILE A 211 8.14 8.15 49.67
CA ILE A 211 7.10 8.90 48.95
C ILE A 211 6.66 8.19 47.66
N PHE A 212 7.53 7.40 47.02
CA PHE A 212 7.22 6.73 45.74
C PHE A 212 6.84 5.26 45.91
N GLU A 213 7.35 4.56 46.93
CA GLU A 213 7.17 3.12 47.10
C GLU A 213 6.17 2.77 48.21
N LEU A 214 6.56 2.86 49.49
CA LEU A 214 5.75 2.36 50.60
C LEU A 214 4.50 3.20 50.89
N ASN A 215 4.58 4.53 50.75
CA ASN A 215 3.48 5.45 51.04
C ASN A 215 3.33 6.44 49.88
N ARG A 216 2.88 5.95 48.72
CA ARG A 216 2.73 6.76 47.50
C ARG A 216 1.84 7.99 47.75
N ASP A 217 2.47 9.16 47.90
CA ASP A 217 1.79 10.42 48.14
C ASP A 217 1.78 11.26 46.86
N ASN A 218 0.69 11.13 46.10
CA ASN A 218 0.52 11.84 44.83
C ASN A 218 0.53 13.38 45.00
N ALA A 219 0.20 13.92 46.18
CA ALA A 219 0.26 15.35 46.42
C ALA A 219 1.72 15.83 46.53
N LYS A 220 2.55 15.10 47.29
CA LYS A 220 3.99 15.37 47.39
C LYS A 220 4.71 15.16 46.06
N ILE A 221 4.35 14.13 45.29
CA ILE A 221 4.93 13.89 43.96
C ILE A 221 4.62 15.06 43.01
N ARG A 222 3.40 15.61 43.04
CA ARG A 222 3.05 16.80 42.23
C ARG A 222 3.82 18.04 42.67
N GLN A 223 3.94 18.26 43.96
CA GLN A 223 4.74 19.38 44.49
C GLN A 223 6.19 19.27 44.03
N MET A 224 6.77 18.08 44.13
CA MET A 224 8.13 17.78 43.67
C MET A 224 8.32 18.04 42.18
N LEU A 225 7.37 17.64 41.35
CA LEU A 225 7.37 17.92 39.92
C LEU A 225 7.40 19.42 39.63
N GLN A 226 6.56 20.18 40.34
CA GLN A 226 6.47 21.63 40.20
C GLN A 226 7.76 22.34 40.66
N ASP A 227 8.36 21.87 41.76
CA ASP A 227 9.64 22.39 42.26
C ASP A 227 10.76 22.19 41.22
N VAL A 228 10.84 20.98 40.64
CA VAL A 228 11.82 20.64 39.60
C VAL A 228 11.61 21.49 38.35
N GLU A 229 10.38 21.61 37.88
CA GLU A 229 10.03 22.39 36.69
C GLU A 229 10.41 23.87 36.87
N THR A 230 10.07 24.45 38.03
CA THR A 230 10.40 25.84 38.37
C THR A 230 11.92 26.07 38.40
N TYR A 231 12.66 25.13 38.98
CA TYR A 231 14.12 25.20 39.01
C TYR A 231 14.75 25.09 37.62
N GLU A 232 14.31 24.13 36.81
CA GLU A 232 14.82 23.95 35.44
C GLU A 232 14.54 25.18 34.57
N GLU A 233 13.37 25.80 34.72
CA GLU A 233 13.05 27.06 34.07
C GLU A 233 13.96 28.21 34.54
N ALA A 234 14.21 28.33 35.84
CA ALA A 234 15.07 29.37 36.40
C ALA A 234 16.52 29.20 35.89
N VAL A 235 17.03 27.97 35.87
CA VAL A 235 18.36 27.64 35.32
C VAL A 235 18.42 27.97 33.83
N ARG A 236 17.39 27.64 33.05
CA ARG A 236 17.33 27.96 31.61
C ARG A 236 17.33 29.47 31.38
N LYS A 237 16.51 30.22 32.12
CA LYS A 237 16.46 31.70 32.05
C LYS A 237 17.81 32.30 32.42
N GLN A 238 18.43 31.83 33.50
CA GLN A 238 19.76 32.29 33.90
C GLN A 238 20.82 32.00 32.82
N ALA A 239 20.83 30.81 32.24
CA ALA A 239 21.74 30.45 31.16
C ALA A 239 21.58 31.38 29.95
N THR A 240 20.34 31.70 29.55
CA THR A 240 20.07 32.64 28.45
C THR A 240 20.55 34.06 28.75
N LEU A 241 20.37 34.54 29.99
CA LEU A 241 20.83 35.86 30.41
C LEU A 241 22.36 35.94 30.46
N THR A 242 23.02 34.90 30.97
CA THR A 242 24.48 34.80 30.98
C THR A 242 25.05 34.77 29.57
N GLU A 243 24.43 34.01 28.66
CA GLU A 243 24.86 33.97 27.26
C GLU A 243 24.68 35.34 26.57
N GLN A 244 23.54 36.00 26.82
CA GLN A 244 23.31 37.35 26.31
C GLN A 244 24.31 38.37 26.86
N ALA A 245 24.67 38.25 28.15
CA ALA A 245 25.71 39.07 28.77
C ALA A 245 27.08 38.84 28.12
N ARG A 246 27.45 37.57 27.87
CA ARG A 246 28.68 37.21 27.17
C ARG A 246 28.75 37.81 25.76
N LEU A 247 27.65 37.77 25.01
CA LEU A 247 27.58 38.37 23.67
C LEU A 247 27.71 39.89 23.69
N LYS A 248 27.08 40.56 24.67
CA LYS A 248 27.20 42.02 24.85
C LYS A 248 28.62 42.42 25.25
N GLU A 249 29.26 41.66 26.13
CA GLU A 249 30.65 41.88 26.52
C GLU A 249 31.60 41.71 25.34
N GLN A 250 31.40 40.68 24.52
CA GLN A 250 32.19 40.46 23.30
C GLN A 250 32.04 41.64 22.32
N ALA A 251 30.82 42.11 22.11
CA ALA A 251 30.56 43.28 21.26
C ALA A 251 31.19 44.57 21.82
N ALA A 252 31.14 44.77 23.14
CA ALA A 252 31.76 45.92 23.81
C ALA A 252 33.30 45.89 23.68
N ASN A 253 33.91 44.72 23.82
CA ASN A 253 35.35 44.53 23.65
C ASN A 253 35.80 44.78 22.19
N GLU A 254 35.03 44.33 21.20
CA GLU A 254 35.30 44.62 19.79
C GLU A 254 35.19 46.12 19.45
N LEU A 255 34.19 46.82 19.99
CA LEU A 255 34.09 48.28 19.83
C LEU A 255 35.23 49.00 20.54
N GLY A 256 35.61 48.57 21.75
CA GLY A 256 36.72 49.12 22.51
C GLY A 256 38.07 48.96 21.80
N THR A 257 38.32 47.81 21.18
CA THR A 257 39.55 47.55 20.40
C THR A 257 39.58 48.38 19.11
N LYS A 258 38.46 48.49 18.37
CA LYS A 258 38.35 49.38 17.19
C LYS A 258 38.58 50.84 17.55
N ALA A 259 37.97 51.33 18.64
CA ALA A 259 38.15 52.71 19.09
C ALA A 259 39.61 53.00 19.48
N LYS A 260 40.28 52.07 20.19
CA LYS A 260 41.72 52.17 20.49
C LYS A 260 42.56 52.21 19.22
N SER A 261 42.29 51.33 18.25
CA SER A 261 43.00 51.31 16.95
C SER A 261 42.88 52.62 16.18
N ILE A 262 41.69 53.24 16.14
CA ILE A 262 41.48 54.54 15.48
C ILE A 262 42.26 55.64 16.21
N LYS A 263 42.24 55.66 17.55
CA LYS A 263 42.99 56.63 18.36
C LYS A 263 44.50 56.50 18.13
N ASP A 264 45.04 55.29 18.14
CA ASP A 264 46.47 55.05 17.95
C ASP A 264 46.94 55.43 16.54
N LYS A 265 46.08 55.24 15.52
CA LYS A 265 46.34 55.71 14.15
C LYS A 265 46.35 57.24 14.06
N ALA A 266 45.38 57.90 14.69
CA ALA A 266 45.31 59.37 14.74
C ALA A 266 46.49 60.02 15.50
N ILE A 267 47.12 59.31 16.45
CA ILE A 267 48.31 59.79 17.17
C ILE A 267 49.58 59.63 16.33
N LYS A 268 49.69 58.60 15.49
CA LYS A 268 50.84 58.40 14.59
C LYS A 268 50.87 59.38 13.41
N ASP A 269 49.71 59.85 12.95
CA ASP A 269 49.60 60.79 11.81
C ASP A 269 49.80 62.28 12.19
N LYS A 270 50.13 62.60 13.45
CA LYS A 270 50.60 63.95 13.79
C LYS A 270 52.01 64.17 13.20
N PRO A 271 52.23 65.23 12.38
CA PRO A 271 53.56 65.50 11.84
C PRO A 271 54.52 65.81 12.99
N LYS A 272 55.65 65.10 13.04
CA LYS A 272 56.79 65.50 13.87
C LYS A 272 57.22 66.89 13.38
N LYS A 273 57.01 67.87 14.25
CA LYS A 273 57.44 69.26 14.06
C LYS A 273 58.96 69.35 14.08
#